data_AF-A0A7H0H7U5-F1
#
_entry.id   AF-A0A7H0H7U5-F1
#
_cell.length_a   1.000
_cell.length_b   1.000
_cell.length_c   1.000
_cell.angle_alpha   90.00
_cell.angle_beta   90.00
_cell.angle_gamma   90.00
#
_symmetry.space_group_name_H-M   'P 1'
#
loop_
_entity.id
_entity.type
_entity.pdbx_description
1 polymer ?
#
loop_
_entity_poly.entity_id
_entity_poly.type
_entity_poly.pdbx_seq_one_letter_code
_entity_poly.pdbx_strand_id
1 'polypeptide(L)'
;MKGTEEPKIVKVTREAATWRRRLRLTEAQLNDAVELIKLQHRELVTLWLQGWLADPADFELHVGLDLAVGDNGRVDYQALEAATRELLRRKPYLAAGAGQSARMMETDHAGPSGPGDRVSHSPAGTALSGQRPSVNSKTAGDLP
;
A
#
# COMPACT_ATOMS: atom_id res chain seq x y z
N MET A 1 62.10 -15.92 31.33
CA MET A 1 61.15 -14.81 31.14
C MET A 1 60.05 -15.22 30.18
N LYS A 2 58.98 -15.84 30.67
CA LYS A 2 57.77 -16.16 29.90
C LYS A 2 56.60 -16.11 30.88
N GLY A 3 55.56 -15.32 30.63
CA GLY A 3 54.34 -15.42 31.43
C GLY A 3 53.50 -14.15 31.63
N THR A 4 53.37 -13.26 30.64
CA THR A 4 52.46 -12.09 30.81
C THR A 4 51.57 -11.74 29.62
N GLU A 5 51.64 -12.48 28.50
CA GLU A 5 50.81 -12.19 27.32
C GLU A 5 49.52 -13.04 27.22
N GLU A 6 49.48 -14.21 27.86
CA GLU A 6 48.33 -15.13 27.84
C GLU A 6 46.98 -14.52 28.32
N PRO A 7 46.89 -13.69 29.38
CA PRO A 7 45.60 -13.18 29.83
C PRO A 7 45.00 -12.12 28.88
N LYS A 8 45.81 -11.49 28.03
CA LYS A 8 45.34 -10.48 27.06
C LYS A 8 44.68 -11.16 25.85
N ILE A 9 45.26 -12.26 25.37
CA ILE A 9 44.74 -13.03 24.23
C ILE A 9 43.36 -13.63 24.56
N VAL A 10 43.17 -14.13 25.79
CA VAL A 10 41.87 -14.66 26.24
C VAL A 10 40.80 -13.58 26.33
N LYS A 11 41.14 -12.34 26.70
CA LYS A 11 40.19 -11.21 26.73
C LYS A 11 39.78 -10.79 25.31
N VAL A 12 40.75 -10.60 24.42
CA VAL A 12 40.48 -10.22 23.02
C VAL A 12 39.63 -11.28 22.30
N THR A 13 39.90 -12.57 22.53
CA THR A 13 39.12 -13.66 21.92
C THR A 13 37.67 -13.71 22.44
N ARG A 14 37.45 -13.44 23.73
CA ARG A 14 36.10 -13.32 24.32
C ARG A 14 35.34 -12.11 23.80
N GLU A 15 36.00 -10.97 23.67
CA GLU A 15 35.42 -9.77 23.07
C GLU A 15 35.05 -10.02 21.60
N ALA A 16 35.96 -10.60 20.81
CA ALA A 16 35.70 -10.98 19.42
C ALA A 16 34.52 -11.96 19.28
N ALA A 17 34.39 -12.93 20.18
CA ALA A 17 33.25 -13.85 20.19
C ALA A 17 31.92 -13.13 20.49
N THR A 18 31.93 -12.19 21.45
CA THR A 18 30.78 -11.35 21.76
C THR A 18 30.37 -10.48 20.57
N TRP A 19 31.33 -9.85 19.88
CA TRP A 19 31.07 -9.05 18.69
C TRP A 19 30.49 -9.87 17.54
N ARG A 20 31.01 -11.08 17.28
CA ARG A 20 30.43 -11.98 16.26
C ARG A 20 28.99 -12.38 16.60
N ARG A 21 28.71 -12.66 17.88
CA ARG A 21 27.34 -12.98 18.31
C ARG A 21 26.41 -11.79 18.10
N ARG A 22 26.86 -10.59 18.49
CA ARG A 22 26.08 -9.36 18.31
C ARG A 22 25.81 -9.08 16.84
N LEU A 23 26.83 -9.22 15.99
CA LEU A 23 26.70 -9.03 14.54
C LEU A 23 25.63 -9.96 13.94
N ARG A 24 25.70 -11.26 14.25
CA ARG A 24 24.68 -12.23 13.76
C ARG A 24 23.28 -11.89 14.23
N LEU A 25 23.13 -11.47 15.48
CA LEU A 25 21.82 -11.06 16.01
C LEU A 25 21.30 -9.81 15.30
N THR A 26 22.16 -8.81 15.05
CA THR A 26 21.77 -7.59 14.34
C THR A 26 21.46 -7.86 12.87
N GLU A 27 22.20 -8.77 12.22
CA GLU A 27 21.93 -9.20 10.84
C GLU A 27 20.58 -9.94 10.73
N ALA A 28 20.29 -10.83 11.69
CA ALA A 28 19.00 -11.50 11.75
C ALA A 28 17.84 -10.50 11.94
N GLN A 29 17.98 -9.56 12.88
CA GLN A 29 16.99 -8.50 13.10
C GLN A 29 16.79 -7.60 11.87
N LEU A 30 17.87 -7.29 11.15
CA LEU A 30 17.80 -6.50 9.93
C LEU A 30 17.05 -7.27 8.83
N ASN A 31 17.34 -8.56 8.66
CA ASN A 31 16.62 -9.40 7.70
C ASN A 31 15.13 -9.52 8.04
N ASP A 32 14.80 -9.76 9.32
CA ASP A 32 13.41 -9.83 9.78
C ASP A 32 12.66 -8.51 9.51
N ALA A 33 13.30 -7.37 9.76
CA ALA A 33 12.73 -6.05 9.49
C ALA A 33 12.53 -5.80 7.99
N VAL A 34 13.49 -6.21 7.15
CA VAL A 34 13.38 -6.09 5.69
C VAL A 34 12.20 -6.91 5.16
N GLU A 35 12.02 -8.14 5.63
CA GLU A 35 10.89 -8.98 5.23
C GLU A 35 9.54 -8.39 5.66
N LEU A 36 9.47 -7.79 6.86
CA LEU A 36 8.26 -7.09 7.31
C LEU A 36 7.95 -5.86 6.45
N ILE A 37 8.97 -5.08 6.07
CA ILE A 37 8.81 -3.93 5.16
C ILE A 37 8.31 -4.39 3.78
N LYS A 38 8.87 -5.48 3.24
CA LYS A 38 8.40 -6.07 1.97
C LYS A 38 6.93 -6.44 2.03
N LEU A 39 6.50 -7.11 3.12
CA LEU A 39 5.10 -7.49 3.31
C LEU A 39 4.19 -6.26 3.34
N GLN A 40 4.54 -5.24 4.14
CA GLN A 40 3.75 -4.01 4.25
C GLN A 40 3.67 -3.27 2.91
N HIS A 41 4.76 -3.21 2.15
CA HIS A 41 4.77 -2.54 0.87
C HIS A 41 3.97 -3.29 -0.20
N ARG A 42 3.95 -4.63 -0.16
CA ARG A 42 3.03 -5.41 -1.02
C ARG A 42 1.57 -5.04 -0.75
N GLU A 43 1.17 -4.92 0.51
CA GLU A 43 -0.19 -4.47 0.87
C GLU A 43 -0.49 -3.05 0.35
N LEU A 44 0.46 -2.11 0.50
CA LEU A 44 0.30 -0.74 -0.02
C LEU A 44 0.18 -0.70 -1.54
N VAL A 45 0.94 -1.54 -2.25
CA VAL A 45 0.85 -1.67 -3.71
C VAL A 45 -0.50 -2.23 -4.12
N THR A 46 -0.99 -3.26 -3.43
CA THR A 46 -2.34 -3.82 -3.66
C THR A 46 -3.42 -2.74 -3.52
N LEU A 47 -3.38 -1.95 -2.44
CA LEU A 47 -4.31 -0.83 -2.22
C LEU A 47 -4.20 0.23 -3.32
N TRP A 48 -2.99 0.56 -3.74
CA TRP A 48 -2.77 1.51 -4.83
C TRP A 48 -3.35 1.00 -6.16
N LEU A 49 -3.17 -0.30 -6.45
CA LEU A 49 -3.69 -0.95 -7.66
C LEU A 49 -5.21 -1.00 -7.72
N GLN A 50 -5.92 -1.03 -6.59
CA GLN A 50 -7.40 -0.95 -6.56
C GLN A 50 -7.95 0.31 -7.21
N GLY A 51 -7.17 1.39 -7.30
CA GLY A 51 -7.56 2.61 -8.02
C GLY A 51 -7.50 2.48 -9.55
N TRP A 52 -6.82 1.45 -10.07
CA TRP A 52 -6.54 1.28 -11.49
C TRP A 52 -7.17 0.00 -12.06
N LEU A 53 -7.16 -1.08 -11.28
CA LEU A 53 -7.60 -2.42 -11.67
C LEU A 53 -8.87 -2.81 -10.93
N ALA A 54 -9.74 -3.55 -11.60
CA ALA A 54 -10.93 -4.14 -10.99
C ALA A 54 -10.57 -5.21 -9.94
N ASP A 55 -9.54 -6.00 -10.22
CA ASP A 55 -8.91 -6.92 -9.27
C ASP A 55 -7.39 -6.69 -9.25
N PRO A 56 -6.81 -6.28 -8.11
CA PRO A 56 -5.36 -6.14 -7.95
C PRO A 56 -4.58 -7.44 -8.21
N ALA A 57 -5.19 -8.61 -8.00
CA ALA A 57 -4.53 -9.91 -8.23
C ALA A 57 -4.19 -10.13 -9.72
N ASP A 58 -4.89 -9.47 -10.64
CA ASP A 58 -4.57 -9.52 -12.07
C ASP A 58 -3.20 -8.91 -12.39
N PHE A 59 -2.73 -7.97 -11.56
CA PHE A 59 -1.38 -7.43 -11.71
C PHE A 59 -0.32 -8.49 -11.40
N GLU A 60 -0.51 -9.27 -10.34
CA GLU A 60 0.39 -10.38 -9.98
C GLU A 60 0.43 -11.44 -11.08
N LEU A 61 -0.73 -11.80 -11.64
CA LEU A 61 -0.85 -12.82 -12.68
C LEU A 61 -0.24 -12.40 -14.03
N HIS A 62 -0.15 -11.11 -14.32
CA HIS A 62 0.29 -10.61 -15.63
C HIS A 62 1.64 -9.89 -15.64
N VAL A 63 2.03 -9.32 -14.52
CA VAL A 63 3.27 -8.55 -14.37
C VAL A 63 4.13 -9.13 -13.24
N GLY A 64 3.53 -9.42 -12.10
CA GLY A 64 4.22 -9.85 -10.88
C GLY A 64 4.66 -8.66 -10.02
N LEU A 65 4.27 -8.64 -8.74
CA LEU A 65 4.61 -7.59 -7.78
C LEU A 65 6.10 -7.52 -7.49
N ASP A 66 6.82 -8.63 -7.64
CA ASP A 66 8.27 -8.69 -7.38
C ASP A 66 9.08 -7.81 -8.35
N LEU A 67 8.52 -7.43 -9.50
CA LEU A 67 9.14 -6.44 -10.38
C LEU A 67 8.97 -5.00 -9.88
N ALA A 68 7.97 -4.73 -9.04
CA ALA A 68 7.68 -3.39 -8.50
C ALA A 68 8.29 -3.16 -7.10
N VAL A 69 8.53 -4.23 -6.34
CA VAL A 69 9.16 -4.19 -5.02
C VAL A 69 10.59 -4.70 -5.13
N GLY A 70 11.58 -3.80 -5.05
CA GLY A 70 12.99 -4.17 -5.10
C GLY A 70 13.45 -5.00 -3.90
N ASP A 71 14.63 -5.62 -4.00
CA ASP A 71 15.19 -6.51 -2.97
C ASP A 71 15.37 -5.85 -1.58
N ASN A 72 15.54 -4.53 -1.57
CA ASN A 72 15.63 -3.71 -0.36
C ASN A 72 14.25 -3.34 0.22
N GLY A 73 13.19 -3.91 -0.34
CA GLY A 73 11.80 -3.63 -0.01
C GLY A 73 11.29 -2.31 -0.57
N ARG A 74 12.04 -1.52 -1.34
CA ARG A 74 11.53 -0.23 -1.86
C ARG A 74 10.60 -0.45 -3.05
N VAL A 75 9.51 0.30 -3.08
CA VAL A 75 8.58 0.32 -4.21
C VAL A 75 9.02 1.39 -5.21
N ASP A 76 9.20 1.00 -6.47
CA ASP A 76 9.34 1.95 -7.56
C ASP A 76 7.95 2.26 -8.14
N TYR A 77 7.33 3.33 -7.63
CA TYR A 77 6.00 3.75 -8.07
C TYR A 77 5.97 4.19 -9.55
N GLN A 78 7.08 4.66 -10.11
CA GLN A 78 7.12 5.06 -11.52
C GLN A 78 7.11 3.82 -12.42
N ALA A 79 7.91 2.81 -12.08
CA ALA A 79 7.90 1.54 -12.79
C ALA A 79 6.55 0.82 -12.63
N LEU A 80 5.98 0.83 -11.42
CA LEU A 80 4.65 0.27 -11.14
C LEU A 80 3.58 0.95 -12.01
N GLU A 81 3.55 2.28 -12.05
CA GLU A 81 2.58 3.03 -12.86
C GLU A 81 2.74 2.75 -14.36
N ALA A 82 3.97 2.74 -14.87
CA ALA A 82 4.23 2.42 -16.26
C ALA A 82 3.75 1.01 -16.63
N ALA A 83 4.01 0.03 -15.75
CA ALA A 83 3.57 -1.35 -15.94
C ALA A 83 2.04 -1.48 -15.89
N THR A 84 1.37 -0.81 -14.93
CA THR A 84 -0.09 -0.81 -14.84
C THR A 84 -0.73 -0.17 -16.07
N ARG A 85 -0.18 0.96 -16.56
CA ARG A 85 -0.67 1.60 -17.79
C ARG A 85 -0.51 0.69 -19.01
N GLU A 86 0.64 0.03 -19.15
CA GLU A 86 0.87 -0.90 -20.26
C GLU A 86 -0.03 -2.13 -20.18
N LEU A 87 -0.27 -2.65 -18.96
CA LEU A 87 -1.23 -3.74 -18.72
C LEU A 87 -2.64 -3.34 -19.17
N LEU A 88 -3.11 -2.18 -18.75
CA LEU A 88 -4.43 -1.66 -19.13
C LEU A 88 -4.55 -1.35 -20.61
N ARG A 89 -3.47 -0.90 -21.26
CA ARG A 89 -3.44 -0.70 -22.72
C ARG A 89 -3.64 -2.02 -23.48
N ARG A 90 -3.05 -3.11 -22.99
CA ARG A 90 -3.17 -4.46 -23.58
C ARG A 90 -4.47 -5.15 -23.21
N LYS A 91 -4.95 -4.93 -21.99
CA LYS A 91 -6.10 -5.62 -21.37
C LYS A 91 -7.04 -4.59 -20.72
N PRO A 92 -7.77 -3.81 -21.52
CA PRO A 92 -8.61 -2.72 -21.02
C PRO A 92 -9.77 -3.20 -20.15
N TYR A 93 -10.20 -4.45 -20.31
CA TYR A 93 -11.25 -5.07 -19.50
C TYR A 93 -10.87 -5.25 -18.01
N LEU A 94 -9.58 -5.11 -17.68
CA LEU A 94 -9.09 -5.16 -16.30
C LEU A 94 -9.22 -3.82 -15.57
N ALA A 95 -9.56 -2.72 -16.27
CA ALA A 95 -9.66 -1.40 -15.67
C ALA A 95 -10.77 -1.34 -14.61
N ALA A 96 -10.45 -0.71 -13.48
CA ALA A 96 -11.45 -0.33 -12.48
C ALA A 96 -12.52 0.52 -13.16
N GLY A 97 -13.75 0.02 -13.24
CA GLY A 97 -14.87 0.72 -13.88
C GLY A 97 -15.22 0.28 -15.31
N ALA A 98 -14.51 -0.68 -15.91
CA ALA A 98 -14.87 -1.23 -17.22
C ALA A 98 -16.32 -1.78 -17.28
N GLY A 99 -16.88 -2.22 -16.14
CA GLY A 99 -18.27 -2.64 -16.02
C GLY A 99 -19.31 -1.51 -15.82
N GLN A 100 -18.88 -0.29 -15.50
CA GLN A 100 -19.80 0.85 -15.30
C GLN A 100 -20.10 1.58 -16.61
N SER A 101 -19.12 1.70 -17.50
CA SER A 101 -19.33 2.33 -18.82
C SER A 101 -20.29 1.54 -19.72
N ALA A 102 -20.32 0.20 -19.60
CA ALA A 102 -21.27 -0.62 -20.35
C ALA A 102 -22.73 -0.44 -19.89
N ARG A 103 -22.97 -0.03 -18.63
CA ARG A 103 -24.33 0.17 -18.08
C ARG A 103 -24.91 1.56 -18.32
N MET A 104 -24.12 2.53 -18.77
CA MET A 104 -24.61 3.86 -19.14
C MET A 104 -24.89 4.02 -20.65
N MET A 105 -24.55 3.02 -21.47
CA MET A 105 -24.81 2.98 -22.92
C MET A 105 -26.03 2.12 -23.29
N GLU A 106 -26.89 1.78 -22.33
CA GLU A 106 -28.17 1.10 -22.55
C GLU A 106 -29.34 1.99 -22.09
N THR A 107 -29.32 3.28 -22.45
CA THR A 107 -30.47 4.18 -22.33
C THR A 107 -30.49 5.20 -23.45
N ASP A 108 -30.45 4.75 -24.69
CA ASP A 108 -30.80 5.60 -25.84
C ASP A 108 -31.39 4.70 -26.91
N HIS A 109 -32.72 4.50 -26.88
CA HIS A 109 -33.61 4.31 -28.03
C HIS A 109 -34.99 3.79 -27.59
N ALA A 110 -35.83 4.69 -27.06
CA ALA A 110 -37.28 4.58 -27.15
C ALA A 110 -37.96 5.96 -27.02
N GLY A 111 -38.10 6.65 -28.16
CA GLY A 111 -39.30 7.41 -28.55
C GLY A 111 -39.70 8.69 -27.78
N PRO A 112 -39.86 9.84 -28.46
CA PRO A 112 -40.46 11.03 -27.90
C PRO A 112 -42.00 10.95 -28.00
N SER A 113 -42.72 11.15 -26.89
CA SER A 113 -44.17 11.44 -26.94
C SER A 113 -44.69 12.08 -25.65
N GLY A 114 -45.14 13.34 -25.78
CA GLY A 114 -46.25 13.88 -24.98
C GLY A 114 -45.89 15.01 -24.01
N PRO A 115 -46.36 16.25 -24.25
CA PRO A 115 -46.36 17.30 -23.23
C PRO A 115 -47.56 17.09 -22.30
N GLY A 116 -47.27 16.63 -21.07
CA GLY A 116 -48.24 16.43 -20.00
C GLY A 116 -48.04 17.47 -18.91
N ASP A 117 -48.99 18.39 -18.88
CA ASP A 117 -49.16 19.56 -18.03
C ASP A 117 -49.18 19.24 -16.50
N ARG A 118 -48.67 20.20 -15.70
CA ARG A 118 -48.89 20.43 -14.23
C ARG A 118 -48.17 19.48 -13.25
N VAL A 119 -47.79 19.85 -12.02
CA VAL A 119 -48.22 20.88 -11.07
C VAL A 119 -47.02 21.29 -10.21
N SER A 120 -46.86 22.60 -9.99
CA SER A 120 -45.96 23.21 -9.00
C SER A 120 -46.23 22.68 -7.59
N HIS A 121 -45.23 22.18 -6.86
CA HIS A 121 -45.16 22.28 -5.39
C HIS A 121 -43.68 22.26 -4.97
N SER A 122 -43.21 23.42 -4.52
CA SER A 122 -42.03 23.56 -3.65
C SER A 122 -42.45 23.14 -2.23
N PRO A 123 -41.59 22.51 -1.41
CA PRO A 123 -40.78 23.36 -0.54
C PRO A 123 -39.37 22.83 -0.19
N ALA A 124 -38.47 23.80 -0.02
CA ALA A 124 -37.49 23.97 1.06
C ALA A 124 -36.78 22.75 1.67
N GLY A 125 -35.44 22.77 1.59
CA GLY A 125 -34.58 21.87 2.37
C GLY A 125 -33.09 22.16 2.27
N THR A 126 -32.68 23.43 2.37
CA THR A 126 -31.28 23.83 2.54
C THR A 126 -30.89 23.78 4.02
N ALA A 127 -29.91 22.94 4.39
CA ALA A 127 -28.90 23.11 5.45
C ALA A 127 -28.32 21.71 5.79
N LEU A 128 -27.09 21.36 5.41
CA LEU A 128 -25.81 21.84 5.95
C LEU A 128 -25.68 21.64 7.48
N SER A 129 -25.23 20.45 7.88
CA SER A 129 -24.51 20.22 9.15
C SER A 129 -23.79 18.87 9.00
N GLY A 130 -22.46 18.75 8.97
CA GLY A 130 -21.46 19.56 9.67
C GLY A 130 -21.08 18.97 11.03
N GLN A 131 -21.05 17.63 11.18
CA GLN A 131 -20.65 16.98 12.42
C GLN A 131 -19.29 16.28 12.26
N ARG A 132 -18.23 17.03 12.55
CA ARG A 132 -16.88 16.49 12.77
C ARG A 132 -16.83 15.78 14.13
N PRO A 133 -16.29 14.55 14.24
CA PRO A 133 -16.03 13.94 15.53
C PRO A 133 -14.90 14.67 16.26
N SER A 134 -15.18 15.00 17.53
CA SER A 134 -14.27 15.62 18.48
C SER A 134 -13.10 14.67 18.78
N VAL A 135 -11.87 15.10 18.48
CA VAL A 135 -10.64 14.45 18.93
C VAL A 135 -10.30 14.94 20.34
N ASN A 136 -10.57 14.09 21.35
CA ASN A 136 -10.04 14.30 22.69
C ASN A 136 -8.58 13.83 22.74
N SER A 137 -7.64 14.74 22.47
CA SER A 137 -6.23 14.56 22.80
C SER A 137 -6.01 14.92 24.27
N LYS A 138 -6.14 13.94 25.16
CA LYS A 138 -5.65 14.04 26.55
C LYS A 138 -4.17 13.66 26.58
N THR A 139 -3.33 14.69 26.60
CA THR A 139 -2.11 14.85 27.42
C THR A 139 -1.52 13.55 28.01
N ALA A 140 -0.30 13.15 27.64
CA ALA A 140 0.96 13.62 28.26
C ALA A 140 0.86 13.64 29.80
N GLY A 141 1.65 12.94 30.57
CA GLY A 141 2.75 12.02 30.32
C GLY A 141 3.28 11.73 31.73
N ASP A 142 3.51 10.48 32.06
CA ASP A 142 4.11 10.12 33.35
C ASP A 142 4.56 8.67 33.29
N LEU A 143 5.86 8.45 33.10
CA LEU A 143 6.50 7.18 33.46
C LEU A 143 7.92 7.46 33.98
N PRO A 144 8.34 6.73 35.02
CA PRO A 144 9.44 7.04 35.94
C PRO A 144 10.86 6.79 35.39
#